data_AF-A0A0E3S5Z3-F1
#
_entry.id   AF-A0A0E3S5Z3-F1
#
_cell.length_a   1.000
_cell.length_b   1.000
_cell.length_c   1.000
_cell.angle_alpha   90.00
_cell.angle_beta   90.00
_cell.angle_gamma   90.00
#
_symmetry.space_group_name_H-M   'P 1'
#
loop_
_entity.id
_entity.type
_entity.pdbx_description
1 polymer ?
#
loop_
_entity_poly.entity_id
_entity_poly.type
_entity_poly.pdbx_seq_one_letter_code
_entity_poly.pdbx_strand_id
1 'polypeptide(L)'
;MARAPGPEPSPNPDGTAGRDHPGYRENILLILLALVWLLPIAYQRELLPIFIILSAAAMYCDAQNIRAGSSFEKETFLGDIVTWRPISWGAVTAVGGVITMAIYLFHRKEIYNANN
;
A
#
# COMPACT_ATOMS: atom_id res chain seq x y z
N MET A 1 29.52 -4.12 39.83
CA MET A 1 28.88 -3.16 38.91
C MET A 1 28.38 -3.93 37.69
N ALA A 2 27.06 -4.11 37.56
CA ALA A 2 26.47 -4.74 36.39
C ALA A 2 26.39 -3.71 35.26
N ARG A 3 26.97 -4.04 34.09
CA ARG A 3 26.97 -3.19 32.89
C ARG A 3 25.56 -3.20 32.30
N ALA A 4 24.95 -2.02 32.16
CA ALA A 4 23.66 -1.86 31.50
C ALA A 4 23.73 -2.43 30.06
N PRO A 5 22.66 -3.09 29.58
CA PRO A 5 22.64 -3.57 28.20
C PRO A 5 22.79 -2.37 27.26
N GLY A 6 23.79 -2.43 26.38
CA GLY A 6 24.00 -1.41 25.36
C GLY A 6 22.78 -1.32 24.43
N PRO A 7 22.61 -0.18 23.73
CA PRO A 7 21.51 -0.01 22.79
C PRO A 7 21.55 -1.13 21.73
N GLU A 8 20.37 -1.67 21.39
CA GLU A 8 20.28 -2.65 20.32
C GLU A 8 20.84 -2.06 19.01
N PRO A 9 21.64 -2.83 18.25
CA PRO A 9 22.19 -2.32 17.01
C PRO A 9 21.06 -2.01 16.02
N SER A 10 21.03 -0.77 15.52
CA SER A 10 20.15 -0.39 14.41
C SER A 10 20.37 -1.33 13.23
N PRO A 11 19.30 -1.83 12.57
CA PRO A 11 19.44 -2.78 11.50
C PRO A 11 20.22 -2.16 10.34
N ASN A 12 21.23 -2.90 9.89
CA ASN A 12 22.14 -2.47 8.84
C ASN A 12 21.39 -2.45 7.49
N PRO A 13 21.29 -1.29 6.79
CA PRO A 13 20.62 -1.21 5.48
C PRO A 13 21.31 -2.03 4.39
N ASP A 14 22.57 -2.42 4.59
CA ASP A 14 23.36 -3.25 3.65
C ASP A 14 22.95 -4.74 3.67
N GLY A 15 21.96 -5.11 4.48
CA GLY A 15 21.44 -6.47 4.56
C GLY A 15 20.70 -6.85 3.28
N THR A 16 21.42 -7.39 2.29
CA THR A 16 20.95 -8.15 1.11
C THR A 16 19.43 -8.36 1.09
N ALA A 17 18.71 -7.45 0.42
CA ALA A 17 17.27 -7.52 0.20
C ALA A 17 16.80 -8.79 -0.56
N GLY A 18 17.73 -9.65 -1.00
CA GLY A 18 17.47 -10.83 -1.84
C GLY A 18 17.74 -12.18 -1.18
N ARG A 19 17.91 -12.27 0.14
CA ARG A 19 17.92 -13.61 0.78
C ARG A 19 16.48 -14.04 0.98
N ASP A 20 15.98 -14.88 0.07
CA ASP A 20 14.68 -15.54 0.19
C ASP A 20 14.55 -16.15 1.58
N HIS A 21 13.75 -15.52 2.43
CA HIS A 21 13.46 -16.07 3.74
C HIS A 21 12.48 -17.23 3.53
N PRO A 22 12.81 -18.46 3.98
CA PRO A 22 11.98 -19.64 3.74
C PRO A 22 10.58 -19.56 4.39
N GLY A 23 10.27 -18.49 5.13
CA GLY A 23 8.94 -18.19 5.68
C GLY A 23 8.14 -17.12 4.92
N TYR A 24 8.68 -16.53 3.86
CA TYR A 24 7.94 -15.57 3.03
C TYR A 24 6.91 -16.31 2.18
N ARG A 25 5.67 -15.81 2.19
CA ARG A 25 4.58 -16.36 1.39
C ARG A 25 3.90 -15.24 0.62
N GLU A 26 3.74 -15.44 -0.67
CA GLU A 26 3.02 -14.52 -1.54
C GLU A 26 1.57 -14.36 -1.08
N ASN A 27 1.09 -13.12 -1.05
CA ASN A 27 -0.31 -12.84 -0.80
C ASN A 27 -1.11 -12.87 -2.11
N ILE A 28 -1.56 -14.07 -2.48
CA ILE A 28 -2.37 -14.30 -3.69
C ILE A 28 -3.64 -13.43 -3.69
N LEU A 29 -4.22 -13.12 -2.52
CA LEU A 29 -5.40 -12.25 -2.44
C LEU A 29 -5.08 -10.82 -2.90
N LEU A 30 -3.92 -10.27 -2.57
CA LEU A 30 -3.51 -8.96 -3.06
C LEU A 30 -3.28 -8.96 -4.58
N ILE A 31 -2.72 -10.05 -5.12
CA ILE A 31 -2.54 -10.21 -6.58
C ILE A 31 -3.90 -10.25 -7.27
N LEU A 32 -4.83 -11.06 -6.78
CA LEU A 32 -6.18 -11.14 -7.31
C LEU A 32 -6.90 -9.80 -7.19
N LEU A 33 -6.75 -9.09 -6.07
CA LEU A 33 -7.34 -7.77 -5.87
C LEU A 33 -6.78 -6.77 -6.87
N ALA A 34 -5.47 -6.77 -7.12
CA ALA A 34 -4.84 -5.93 -8.14
C ALA A 34 -5.35 -6.23 -9.55
N LEU A 35 -5.66 -7.49 -9.87
CA LEU A 35 -6.29 -7.85 -11.16
C LEU A 35 -7.74 -7.36 -11.24
N VAL A 36 -8.50 -7.47 -10.15
CA VAL A 36 -9.90 -7.01 -10.08
C VAL A 36 -10.02 -5.50 -10.30
N TRP A 37 -9.00 -4.71 -9.99
CA TRP A 37 -8.95 -3.27 -10.29
C TRP A 37 -9.14 -2.93 -11.78
N LEU A 38 -8.89 -3.87 -12.70
CA LEU A 38 -9.14 -3.65 -14.13
C LEU A 38 -10.64 -3.51 -14.46
N LEU A 39 -11.53 -4.11 -13.66
CA LEU A 39 -12.97 -4.12 -13.90
C LEU A 39 -13.66 -2.75 -13.69
N PRO A 40 -13.50 -2.05 -12.55
CA PRO A 40 -14.15 -0.76 -12.33
C PRO A 40 -13.60 0.35 -13.25
N ILE A 41 -12.34 0.23 -13.72
CA ILE A 41 -11.77 1.13 -14.72
C ILE A 41 -12.50 0.97 -16.07
N ALA A 42 -12.79 -0.26 -16.46
CA ALA A 42 -13.36 -0.58 -17.77
C ALA A 42 -14.88 -0.49 -17.85
N TYR A 43 -15.62 -0.81 -16.77
CA TYR A 43 -17.06 -1.05 -16.86
C TYR A 43 -17.92 -0.31 -15.82
N GLN A 44 -17.57 -0.31 -14.54
CA GLN A 44 -18.44 0.23 -13.48
C GLN A 44 -17.67 1.06 -12.45
N ARG A 45 -17.66 2.38 -12.67
CA ARG A 45 -16.98 3.36 -11.80
C ARG A 45 -17.66 3.53 -10.44
N GLU A 46 -18.92 3.15 -10.30
CA GLU A 46 -19.69 3.26 -9.04
C GLU A 46 -19.15 2.35 -7.93
N LEU A 47 -18.50 1.25 -8.29
CA LEU A 47 -17.89 0.32 -7.33
C LEU A 47 -16.48 0.75 -6.90
N LEU A 48 -15.88 1.76 -7.55
CA LEU A 48 -14.52 2.23 -7.22
C LEU A 48 -14.32 2.50 -5.72
N PRO A 49 -15.20 3.24 -5.02
CA PRO A 49 -15.01 3.54 -3.59
C PRO A 49 -14.90 2.28 -2.74
N ILE A 50 -15.71 1.27 -3.04
CA ILE A 50 -15.71 0.00 -2.31
C ILE A 50 -14.39 -0.74 -2.55
N PHE A 51 -13.94 -0.82 -3.80
CA PHE A 51 -12.66 -1.43 -4.14
C PHE A 51 -11.47 -0.70 -3.51
N ILE A 52 -11.50 0.63 -3.45
CA ILE A 52 -10.47 1.44 -2.78
C ILE A 52 -10.39 1.09 -1.29
N ILE A 53 -11.53 1.04 -0.58
CA ILE A 53 -11.58 0.72 0.84
C ILE A 53 -11.07 -0.71 1.09
N LEU A 54 -11.54 -1.68 0.32
CA LEU A 54 -11.10 -3.07 0.43
C LEU A 54 -9.60 -3.22 0.16
N SER A 55 -9.05 -2.47 -0.80
CA SER A 55 -7.62 -2.49 -1.12
C SER A 55 -6.77 -1.87 -0.03
N ALA A 56 -7.17 -0.72 0.49
CA ALA A 56 -6.48 -0.09 1.62
C ALA A 56 -6.46 -1.00 2.85
N ALA A 57 -7.60 -1.66 3.16
CA ALA A 57 -7.69 -2.61 4.25
C ALA A 57 -6.84 -3.86 4.01
N ALA A 58 -6.86 -4.43 2.81
CA ALA A 58 -6.07 -5.60 2.46
C ALA A 58 -4.56 -5.32 2.56
N MET A 59 -4.10 -4.17 2.03
CA MET A 59 -2.69 -3.76 2.14
C MET A 59 -2.30 -3.48 3.58
N TYR A 60 -3.16 -2.85 4.39
CA TYR A 60 -2.91 -2.62 5.81
C TYR A 60 -2.76 -3.95 6.59
N CYS A 61 -3.65 -4.91 6.37
CA CYS A 61 -3.59 -6.21 7.03
C CYS A 61 -2.35 -7.02 6.60
N ASP A 62 -2.03 -7.04 5.30
CA ASP A 62 -0.85 -7.72 4.79
C ASP A 62 0.45 -7.11 5.34
N ALA A 63 0.57 -5.78 5.29
CA ALA A 63 1.71 -5.07 5.82
C ALA A 63 1.90 -5.31 7.32
N GLN A 64 0.80 -5.43 8.09
CA GLN A 64 0.89 -5.84 9.50
C GLN A 64 1.40 -7.28 9.66
N ASN A 65 0.89 -8.22 8.86
CA ASN A 65 1.28 -9.63 8.94
C ASN A 65 2.77 -9.84 8.67
N ILE A 66 3.35 -9.09 7.72
CA ILE A 66 4.79 -9.14 7.42
C ILE A 66 5.62 -8.18 8.27
N ARG A 67 4.99 -7.49 9.23
CA ARG A 67 5.62 -6.48 10.11
C ARG A 67 6.37 -5.39 9.32
N ALA A 68 5.79 -4.92 8.22
CA ALA A 68 6.38 -3.93 7.32
C ALA A 68 6.82 -2.67 8.08
N GLY A 69 8.05 -2.21 7.81
CA GLY A 69 8.62 -1.01 8.42
C GLY A 69 8.93 -1.11 9.92
N SER A 70 8.64 -2.23 10.59
CA SER A 70 8.78 -2.34 12.06
C SER A 70 10.22 -2.31 12.55
N SER A 71 11.18 -2.72 11.73
CA SER A 71 12.60 -2.70 12.04
C SER A 71 13.24 -1.32 11.83
N PHE A 72 12.54 -0.37 11.21
CA PHE A 72 13.11 0.93 10.84
C PHE A 72 12.56 2.05 11.73
N GLU A 73 13.46 2.89 12.24
CA GLU A 73 13.11 4.02 13.09
C GLU A 73 12.29 5.07 12.31
N LYS A 74 12.61 5.27 11.02
CA LYS A 74 11.96 6.24 10.13
C LYS A 74 11.47 5.57 8.85
N GLU A 75 10.36 6.07 8.32
CA GLU A 75 9.84 5.68 7.02
C GLU A 75 10.65 6.34 5.89
N THR A 76 11.03 5.54 4.90
CA THR A 76 11.71 5.97 3.68
C THR A 76 10.74 5.81 2.52
N PHE A 77 10.39 6.95 1.91
CA PHE A 77 9.35 7.00 0.88
C PHE A 77 9.80 6.48 -0.47
N LEU A 78 11.04 6.79 -0.84
CA LEU A 78 11.71 6.37 -2.06
C LEU A 78 13.16 6.08 -1.70
N GLY A 79 13.61 4.85 -1.93
CA GLY A 79 14.96 4.36 -1.62
C GLY A 79 15.10 2.90 -2.02
N ASP A 80 16.30 2.33 -1.85
CA ASP A 80 16.57 0.94 -2.22
C ASP A 80 15.70 -0.07 -1.44
N ILE A 81 15.27 0.32 -0.23
CA ILE A 81 14.29 -0.42 0.58
C ILE A 81 13.18 0.54 0.99
N VAL A 82 11.94 0.20 0.64
CA VAL A 82 10.74 0.95 1.04
C VAL A 82 10.32 0.51 2.44
N THR A 83 10.41 1.40 3.42
CA THR A 83 10.22 1.06 4.86
C THR A 83 8.89 1.52 5.43
N TRP A 84 7.87 1.66 4.58
CA TRP A 84 6.54 2.15 4.98
C TRP A 84 5.90 1.21 5.99
N ARG A 85 5.29 1.80 7.02
CA ARG A 85 4.47 1.10 8.01
C ARG A 85 3.11 0.75 7.41
N PRO A 86 2.36 -0.16 8.04
CA PRO A 86 1.06 -0.59 7.51
C PRO A 86 0.09 0.56 7.23
N ILE A 87 0.07 1.59 8.10
CA ILE A 87 -0.79 2.76 7.93
C ILE A 87 -0.45 3.50 6.63
N SER A 88 0.83 3.73 6.35
CA SER A 88 1.28 4.45 5.16
C SER A 88 0.93 3.69 3.87
N TRP A 89 1.06 2.37 3.86
CA TRP A 89 0.59 1.53 2.74
C TRP A 89 -0.92 1.65 2.50
N GLY A 90 -1.73 1.56 3.57
CA GLY A 90 -3.18 1.73 3.46
C GLY A 90 -3.57 3.14 3.00
N ALA A 91 -2.92 4.17 3.55
CA ALA A 91 -3.21 5.58 3.25
C ALA A 91 -2.91 5.94 1.79
N VAL A 92 -1.75 5.57 1.24
CA VAL A 92 -1.40 5.86 -0.16
C VAL A 92 -2.36 5.16 -1.13
N THR A 93 -2.76 3.93 -0.81
CA THR A 93 -3.75 3.17 -1.59
C THR A 93 -5.10 3.89 -1.63
N ALA A 94 -5.54 4.44 -0.49
CA ALA A 94 -6.77 5.23 -0.42
C ALA A 94 -6.67 6.55 -1.21
N VAL A 95 -5.54 7.25 -1.10
CA VAL A 95 -5.31 8.55 -1.77
C VAL A 95 -5.41 8.42 -3.30
N GLY A 96 -4.83 7.37 -3.90
CA GLY A 96 -4.95 7.14 -5.34
C GLY A 96 -6.41 7.04 -5.80
N GLY A 97 -7.25 6.43 -4.98
CA GLY A 97 -8.69 6.34 -5.19
C GLY A 97 -9.42 7.69 -5.11
N VAL A 98 -9.09 8.50 -4.09
CA VAL A 98 -9.67 9.84 -3.90
C VAL A 98 -9.35 10.77 -5.07
N ILE A 99 -8.11 10.72 -5.58
CA ILE A 99 -7.69 11.52 -6.76
C ILE A 99 -8.57 11.17 -7.96
N THR A 100 -8.76 9.88 -8.23
CA THR A 100 -9.60 9.40 -9.35
C THR A 100 -11.05 9.90 -9.21
N MET A 101 -11.61 9.83 -8.00
CA MET A 101 -12.96 10.34 -7.72
C MET A 101 -13.06 11.86 -7.94
N ALA A 102 -12.07 12.62 -7.49
CA ALA A 102 -12.04 14.07 -7.66
C ALA A 102 -12.05 14.45 -9.16
N ILE A 103 -11.20 13.81 -9.98
CA ILE A 103 -11.15 14.02 -11.43
C ILE A 103 -12.54 13.78 -12.06
N TYR A 104 -13.19 12.67 -11.72
CA TYR A 104 -14.53 12.38 -12.22
C TYR A 104 -15.55 13.46 -11.84
N LEU A 105 -15.56 13.90 -10.58
CA LEU A 105 -16.48 14.92 -10.09
C LEU A 105 -16.29 16.28 -10.79
N PHE A 106 -15.07 16.65 -11.14
CA PHE A 106 -14.80 17.87 -11.91
C PHE A 106 -15.29 17.75 -13.36
N HIS A 107 -15.04 16.63 -14.02
CA HIS A 107 -15.37 16.46 -15.44
C HIS A 107 -16.80 15.97 -15.71
N ARG A 108 -17.55 15.50 -14.70
CA ARG A 108 -18.90 14.91 -14.92
C ARG A 108 -19.86 15.85 -15.66
N LYS A 109 -19.77 17.16 -15.45
CA LYS A 109 -20.62 18.15 -16.13
C LYS A 109 -20.28 18.27 -17.61
N GLU A 110 -18.99 18.29 -17.93
CA GLU A 110 -18.51 18.33 -19.31
C GLU A 110 -18.88 17.02 -20.04
N ILE A 111 -18.71 15.88 -19.38
CA ILE A 111 -19.13 14.56 -19.89
C ILE A 111 -20.63 14.54 -20.18
N TYR A 112 -21.46 15.05 -19.27
CA TYR A 112 -22.92 15.12 -19.48
C TYR A 112 -23.29 15.97 -20.69
N ASN A 113 -22.68 17.16 -20.82
CA ASN A 113 -22.93 18.06 -21.94
C ASN A 113 -22.38 17.54 -23.28
N ALA A 114 -21.36 16.68 -23.28
CA ALA A 114 -20.84 16.09 -24.52
C ALA A 114 -21.72 14.96 -25.05
N ASN A 115 -22.54 14.35 -24.18
CA ASN A 115 -23.38 13.20 -24.51
C ASN A 115 -24.83 13.57 -24.85
N ASN A 116 -25.22 14.83 -24.67
CA ASN A 116 -26.57 15.37 -24.90
C ASN A 116 -26.50 16.66 -25.71
#